data_AF-A0A9P4WI11-F1
#
_entry.id   AF-A0A9P4WI11-F1
#
_cell.length_a   1.000
_cell.length_b   1.000
_cell.length_c   1.000
_cell.angle_alpha   90.00
_cell.angle_beta   90.00
_cell.angle_gamma   90.00
#
_symmetry.space_group_name_H-M   'P 1'
#
loop_
_entity.id
_entity.type
_entity.pdbx_description
1 polymer ?
#
loop_
_entity_poly.entity_id
_entity_poly.type
_entity_poly.pdbx_seq_one_letter_code
_entity_poly.pdbx_strand_id
1 'polypeptide(L)'
;MARTKQTAKRGPQKADVQTMKSRYFCSCRNFSTGHPTALAEFSHCSLKRCIEPLAWNPEHSIPVVQTNCPLFTKIPKELRDLIFEYALTESLDLYRYQVATNTAVRTRGDTRGQNPDRPENLLLTCWAIYQETYLLPIVLNPLRFPYLSGINKGKPRVTLPWQFANIQAFDITLPQVALEGDCLYNFLFSPTGWHPEARHKGVYVSPYVGLRNTTGGSCRSFDFTLLPANDAEERVRLSHALQQLSLPSSFQAPESSMRLQRARPLVHLTLRIPSTNWWTWTDDPRSADTRHHHLGLEPALGDGRVDLNQRPTCTRMQELAQQRRDGYLPVSRNPFSRTKPGWAHIIAKLPDIKTLELVLETFEEKKAQLDMVVECAKTWRFPITDTEFELEWNGKVEEERWCKPLIENWETQRGEWYSRSTSFEGRTIRFTRRRTSHQSGDEACKVH
;
A
#
# COMPACT_ATOMS: atom_id res chain seq x y z
N MET A 1 -25.87 -24.11 -69.32
CA MET A 1 -25.71 -22.74 -68.77
C MET A 1 -26.78 -22.52 -67.71
N ALA A 2 -26.44 -22.68 -66.44
CA ALA A 2 -27.33 -22.34 -65.32
C ALA A 2 -26.48 -21.65 -64.25
N ARG A 3 -26.79 -20.37 -63.99
CA ARG A 3 -26.19 -19.55 -62.93
C ARG A 3 -27.25 -19.34 -61.86
N THR A 4 -27.00 -19.85 -60.65
CA THR A 4 -27.83 -19.56 -59.47
C THR A 4 -27.02 -18.72 -58.50
N LYS A 5 -27.58 -17.56 -58.12
CA LYS A 5 -26.99 -16.50 -57.32
C LYS A 5 -26.85 -16.93 -55.85
N GLN A 6 -25.68 -16.71 -55.25
CA GLN A 6 -25.49 -16.70 -53.79
C GLN A 6 -25.76 -15.30 -53.23
N THR A 7 -26.69 -15.20 -52.28
CA THR A 7 -26.96 -14.00 -51.49
C THR A 7 -26.16 -14.01 -50.19
N ALA A 8 -25.26 -13.03 -50.03
CA ALA A 8 -24.47 -12.84 -48.81
C ALA A 8 -25.29 -12.13 -47.72
N LYS A 9 -25.37 -12.75 -46.53
CA LYS A 9 -25.93 -12.14 -45.31
C LYS A 9 -24.94 -11.15 -44.72
N ARG A 10 -25.35 -9.88 -44.56
CA ARG A 10 -24.63 -8.86 -43.78
C ARG A 10 -24.83 -9.11 -42.28
N GLY A 11 -23.73 -9.27 -41.54
CA GLY A 11 -23.72 -9.31 -40.08
C GLY A 11 -23.93 -7.93 -39.44
N PRO A 12 -24.25 -7.87 -38.13
CA PRO A 12 -24.62 -6.63 -37.44
C PRO A 12 -23.42 -5.69 -37.29
N GLN A 13 -23.63 -4.41 -37.58
CA GLN A 13 -22.66 -3.34 -37.37
C GLN A 13 -22.38 -3.16 -35.87
N LYS A 14 -21.10 -3.19 -35.48
CA LYS A 14 -20.65 -2.82 -34.13
C LYS A 14 -20.90 -1.32 -33.94
N ALA A 15 -21.67 -0.97 -32.92
CA ALA A 15 -21.82 0.41 -32.49
C ALA A 15 -20.50 0.92 -31.90
N ASP A 16 -20.02 2.06 -32.40
CA ASP A 16 -18.87 2.77 -31.86
C ASP A 16 -19.17 3.22 -30.43
N VAL A 17 -18.51 2.58 -29.46
CA VAL A 17 -18.50 3.03 -28.07
C VAL A 17 -17.66 4.30 -28.01
N GLN A 18 -18.32 5.46 -28.06
CA GLN A 18 -17.69 6.73 -27.70
C GLN A 18 -17.17 6.62 -26.27
N THR A 19 -15.83 6.55 -26.13
CA THR A 19 -15.17 6.63 -24.83
C THR A 19 -15.54 7.96 -24.17
N MET A 20 -16.43 7.92 -23.18
CA MET A 20 -16.71 9.06 -22.32
C MET A 20 -15.40 9.47 -21.64
N LYS A 21 -14.81 10.58 -22.09
CA LYS A 21 -13.62 11.15 -21.47
C LYS A 21 -14.01 11.69 -20.10
N SER A 22 -13.41 11.15 -19.04
CA SER A 22 -13.54 11.59 -17.65
C SER A 22 -13.34 13.11 -17.53
N ARG A 23 -14.37 13.84 -17.11
CA ARG A 23 -14.31 15.29 -16.91
C ARG A 23 -13.66 15.59 -15.58
N TYR A 24 -12.40 15.99 -15.61
CA TYR A 24 -11.68 16.55 -14.48
C TYR A 24 -11.63 18.07 -14.61
N PHE A 25 -11.76 18.80 -13.50
CA PHE A 25 -11.61 20.26 -13.47
C PHE A 25 -10.27 20.63 -12.83
N CYS A 26 -9.49 21.48 -13.49
CA CYS A 26 -8.33 22.13 -12.86
C CYS A 26 -8.79 23.44 -12.25
N SER A 27 -8.58 23.61 -10.94
CA SER A 27 -9.02 24.79 -10.18
C SER A 27 -8.30 26.09 -10.57
N CYS A 28 -7.26 26.01 -11.40
CA CYS A 28 -6.53 27.18 -11.86
C CYS A 28 -7.20 27.92 -13.05
N ARG A 29 -8.30 27.40 -13.61
CA ARG A 29 -8.87 27.92 -14.88
C ARG A 29 -9.94 29.02 -14.74
N ASN A 30 -10.39 29.36 -13.54
CA ASN A 30 -11.64 30.15 -13.38
C ASN A 30 -11.51 31.68 -13.35
N PHE A 31 -10.43 32.30 -13.85
CA PHE A 31 -10.27 33.75 -13.73
C PHE A 31 -10.15 34.57 -15.03
N SER A 32 -10.27 33.99 -16.23
CA SER A 32 -10.19 34.80 -17.45
C SER A 32 -11.12 34.34 -18.58
N THR A 33 -12.17 35.14 -18.78
CA THR A 33 -12.93 35.37 -20.02
C THR A 33 -13.73 34.19 -20.58
N GLY A 34 -15.06 34.35 -20.57
CA GLY A 34 -16.00 33.37 -21.09
C GLY A 34 -15.83 33.11 -22.58
N HIS A 35 -15.32 31.92 -22.92
CA HIS A 35 -15.77 31.13 -24.07
C HIS A 35 -15.22 29.70 -23.94
N PRO A 36 -16.10 28.67 -23.91
CA PRO A 36 -15.67 27.28 -23.84
C PRO A 36 -15.38 26.73 -25.25
N THR A 37 -14.28 27.14 -25.88
CA THR A 37 -13.77 26.44 -27.07
C THR A 37 -12.81 25.32 -26.66
N ALA A 38 -13.06 24.15 -27.24
CA ALA A 38 -12.50 22.88 -26.83
C ALA A 38 -10.96 22.78 -27.01
N LEU A 39 -10.33 22.17 -26.00
CA LEU A 39 -9.13 21.31 -26.08
C LEU A 39 -7.79 21.87 -26.59
N ALA A 40 -7.63 23.17 -26.79
CA ALA A 40 -6.29 23.75 -26.92
C ALA A 40 -5.64 23.94 -25.52
N GLU A 41 -4.66 23.09 -25.25
CA GLU A 41 -3.55 23.25 -24.29
C GLU A 41 -3.86 23.37 -22.78
N PHE A 42 -3.71 22.26 -22.07
CA PHE A 42 -3.48 22.22 -20.60
C PHE A 42 -2.09 22.78 -20.19
N SER A 43 -1.42 23.58 -21.03
CA SER A 43 0.00 23.94 -20.92
C SER A 43 0.32 24.99 -19.85
N HIS A 44 -0.68 25.72 -19.32
CA HIS A 44 -0.43 26.89 -18.48
C HIS A 44 -0.74 26.74 -16.99
N CYS A 45 -1.14 25.56 -16.49
CA CYS A 45 -1.22 25.39 -15.05
C CYS A 45 0.19 25.20 -14.45
N SER A 46 0.68 26.24 -13.76
CA SER A 46 1.99 26.21 -13.07
C SER A 46 2.10 25.07 -12.05
N LEU A 47 0.97 24.66 -11.47
CA LEU A 47 0.86 23.52 -10.58
C LEU A 47 0.53 22.24 -11.36
N LYS A 48 1.51 21.34 -11.48
CA LYS A 48 1.23 19.98 -11.95
C LYS A 48 0.21 19.33 -11.00
N ARG A 49 -0.80 18.65 -11.53
CA ARG A 49 -1.81 17.88 -10.77
C ARG A 49 -2.82 18.72 -9.95
N CYS A 50 -3.18 19.91 -10.44
CA CYS A 50 -4.23 20.81 -9.90
C CYS A 50 -5.69 20.28 -9.99
N ILE A 51 -5.90 18.97 -10.09
CA ILE A 51 -7.22 18.41 -10.37
C ILE A 51 -7.93 18.06 -9.06
N GLU A 52 -9.14 18.56 -8.92
CA GLU A 52 -10.05 18.27 -7.81
C GLU A 52 -11.09 17.21 -8.22
N PRO A 53 -11.61 16.43 -7.26
CA PRO A 53 -12.75 15.57 -7.53
C PRO A 53 -13.98 16.45 -7.77
N LEU A 54 -14.88 15.97 -8.65
CA LEU A 54 -16.13 16.66 -8.95
C LEU A 54 -16.93 16.99 -7.68
N ALA A 55 -16.85 16.11 -6.67
CA ALA A 55 -17.56 16.20 -5.41
C ALA A 55 -17.31 17.51 -4.66
N TRP A 56 -16.20 18.17 -4.96
CA TRP A 56 -15.86 19.42 -4.33
C TRP A 56 -16.48 20.64 -5.03
N ASN A 57 -16.98 20.53 -6.27
CA ASN A 57 -17.56 21.68 -6.96
C ASN A 57 -18.90 22.11 -6.29
N PRO A 58 -18.99 23.33 -5.72
CA PRO A 58 -20.22 23.83 -5.09
C PRO A 58 -21.39 23.94 -6.07
N GLU A 59 -21.16 24.19 -7.37
CA GLU A 59 -22.23 24.27 -8.38
C GLU A 59 -22.91 22.92 -8.63
N HIS A 60 -22.27 21.82 -8.22
CA HIS A 60 -22.83 20.47 -8.29
C HIS A 60 -23.18 19.91 -6.89
N SER A 61 -23.15 20.74 -5.84
CA SER A 61 -23.22 20.28 -4.44
C SER A 61 -24.58 19.73 -4.01
N ILE A 62 -25.67 19.99 -4.74
CA ILE A 62 -26.99 19.43 -4.42
C ILE A 62 -27.27 18.29 -5.40
N PRO A 63 -27.17 17.01 -4.97
CA PRO A 63 -27.55 15.90 -5.82
C PRO A 63 -29.03 16.00 -6.18
N VAL A 64 -29.36 15.79 -7.46
CA VAL A 64 -30.77 15.60 -7.85
C VAL A 64 -31.30 14.41 -7.06
N VAL A 65 -32.33 14.65 -6.24
CA VAL A 65 -32.92 13.62 -5.38
C VAL A 65 -33.36 12.45 -6.25
N GLN A 66 -32.82 11.26 -5.97
CA GLN A 66 -33.06 10.05 -6.76
C GLN A 66 -34.38 9.38 -6.35
N THR A 67 -35.49 10.12 -6.30
CA THR A 67 -36.81 9.66 -5.84
C THR A 67 -37.41 8.52 -6.66
N ASN A 68 -36.90 8.28 -7.87
CA ASN A 68 -37.32 7.17 -8.73
C ASN A 68 -36.36 5.96 -8.68
N CYS A 69 -35.28 6.05 -7.91
CA CYS A 69 -34.29 4.98 -7.82
C CYS A 69 -34.55 4.12 -6.57
N PRO A 70 -34.88 2.83 -6.70
CA PRO A 70 -35.08 1.93 -5.56
C PRO A 70 -33.87 1.88 -4.62
N LEU A 71 -32.65 2.04 -5.15
CA LEU A 71 -31.43 2.08 -4.33
C LEU A 71 -31.48 3.24 -3.31
N PHE A 72 -31.94 4.43 -3.71
CA PHE A 72 -31.97 5.59 -2.81
C PHE A 72 -33.29 5.75 -2.04
N THR A 73 -34.34 5.03 -2.43
CA THR A 73 -35.69 5.16 -1.83
C THR A 73 -36.10 3.99 -0.95
N LYS A 74 -35.63 2.77 -1.25
CA LYS A 74 -35.98 1.56 -0.50
C LYS A 74 -34.84 1.07 0.37
N ILE A 75 -33.59 1.32 0.00
CA ILE A 75 -32.41 0.83 0.72
C ILE A 75 -31.89 1.94 1.64
N PRO A 76 -31.87 1.74 2.98
CA PRO A 76 -31.27 2.67 3.92
C PRO A 76 -29.81 2.95 3.60
N LYS A 77 -29.31 4.10 4.04
CA LYS A 77 -27.95 4.54 3.74
C LYS A 77 -26.90 3.54 4.21
N GLU A 78 -27.09 2.95 5.38
CA GLU A 78 -26.17 2.00 6.00
C GLU A 78 -25.98 0.76 5.12
N LEU A 79 -27.07 0.24 4.55
CA LEU A 79 -26.99 -0.90 3.62
C LEU A 79 -26.38 -0.49 2.27
N ARG A 80 -26.63 0.74 1.80
CA ARG A 80 -25.94 1.25 0.60
C ARG A 80 -24.44 1.36 0.82
N ASP A 81 -24.02 1.87 1.97
CA ASP A 81 -22.60 1.98 2.31
C ASP A 81 -21.93 0.60 2.29
N LEU A 82 -22.56 -0.43 2.87
CA LEU A 82 -22.06 -1.82 2.77
C LEU A 82 -22.01 -2.34 1.32
N ILE A 83 -23.04 -2.07 0.52
CA ILE A 83 -23.07 -2.45 -0.91
C ILE A 83 -21.92 -1.77 -1.66
N PHE A 84 -21.72 -0.48 -1.43
CA PHE A 84 -20.67 0.29 -2.08
C PHE A 84 -19.28 -0.13 -1.61
N GLU A 85 -19.09 -0.39 -0.33
CA GLU A 85 -17.84 -0.93 0.19
C GLU A 85 -17.51 -2.28 -0.42
N TYR A 86 -18.47 -3.21 -0.43
CA TYR A 86 -18.30 -4.51 -1.07
C TYR A 86 -17.99 -4.37 -2.57
N ALA A 87 -18.78 -3.57 -3.29
CA ALA A 87 -18.62 -3.38 -4.73
C ALA A 87 -17.32 -2.68 -5.08
N LEU A 88 -16.80 -1.78 -4.22
CA LEU A 88 -15.62 -0.95 -4.48
C LEU A 88 -14.31 -1.52 -3.92
N THR A 89 -14.39 -2.61 -3.17
CA THR A 89 -13.22 -3.35 -2.68
C THR A 89 -12.64 -4.19 -3.82
N GLU A 90 -11.35 -4.05 -4.09
CA GLU A 90 -10.64 -4.84 -5.11
C GLU A 90 -10.63 -6.32 -4.70
N SER A 91 -11.10 -7.20 -5.58
CA SER A 91 -10.93 -8.64 -5.40
C SER A 91 -9.45 -9.02 -5.51
N LEU A 92 -8.90 -9.59 -4.44
CA LEU A 92 -7.51 -10.02 -4.37
C LEU A 92 -7.22 -11.26 -5.24
N ASP A 93 -8.25 -12.01 -5.63
CA ASP A 93 -8.11 -13.31 -6.30
C ASP A 93 -7.49 -13.21 -7.69
N LEU A 94 -7.69 -12.09 -8.41
CA LEU A 94 -7.25 -11.95 -9.80
C LEU A 94 -5.76 -11.60 -9.94
N TYR A 95 -5.14 -11.01 -8.91
CA TYR A 95 -3.76 -10.53 -9.01
C TYR A 95 -2.72 -11.64 -8.81
N ARG A 96 -3.05 -12.65 -7.99
CA ARG A 96 -2.13 -13.72 -7.60
C ARG A 96 -1.69 -14.59 -8.76
N TYR A 97 -2.58 -14.85 -9.71
CA TYR A 97 -2.25 -15.59 -10.93
C TYR A 97 -1.23 -14.87 -11.83
N GLN A 98 -1.12 -13.53 -11.75
CA GLN A 98 -0.29 -12.76 -12.67
C GLN A 98 1.14 -12.49 -12.19
N VAL A 99 1.37 -12.44 -10.88
CA VAL A 99 2.75 -12.31 -10.34
C VAL A 99 3.55 -13.58 -10.61
N ALA A 100 2.87 -14.73 -10.59
CA ALA A 100 3.43 -16.03 -10.84
C ALA A 100 4.12 -16.19 -12.20
N THR A 101 3.61 -15.53 -13.26
CA THR A 101 4.06 -15.71 -14.64
C THR A 101 5.13 -14.71 -15.09
N ASN A 102 5.30 -13.58 -14.39
CA ASN A 102 6.06 -12.44 -14.89
C ASN A 102 7.52 -12.37 -14.46
N THR A 103 8.00 -13.28 -13.60
CA THR A 103 9.43 -13.31 -13.23
C THR A 103 10.35 -13.73 -14.39
N ALA A 104 9.84 -14.38 -15.44
CA ALA A 104 10.62 -14.77 -16.61
C ALA A 104 10.55 -13.75 -17.78
N VAL A 105 9.54 -12.88 -17.85
CA VAL A 105 9.42 -11.88 -18.93
C VAL A 105 10.13 -10.60 -18.52
N ARG A 106 11.46 -10.67 -18.49
CA ARG A 106 12.28 -9.45 -18.55
C ARG A 106 11.91 -8.70 -19.83
N THR A 107 11.66 -7.39 -19.69
CA THR A 107 11.79 -6.38 -20.75
C THR A 107 10.84 -6.48 -21.95
N ARG A 108 9.68 -5.80 -21.87
CA ARG A 108 9.39 -4.63 -22.73
C ARG A 108 8.02 -4.01 -22.41
N GLY A 109 8.06 -2.84 -21.77
CA GLY A 109 7.17 -1.70 -22.05
C GLY A 109 5.70 -1.78 -21.66
N ASP A 110 5.06 -2.94 -21.62
CA ASP A 110 3.59 -2.98 -21.60
C ASP A 110 3.02 -3.09 -20.18
N THR A 111 3.19 -2.00 -19.45
CA THR A 111 2.58 -1.77 -18.14
C THR A 111 1.09 -1.41 -18.23
N ARG A 112 0.48 -1.46 -19.43
CA ARG A 112 -0.90 -1.05 -19.69
C ARG A 112 -1.97 -2.12 -19.41
N GLY A 113 -1.59 -3.38 -19.17
CA GLY A 113 -2.56 -4.49 -19.06
C GLY A 113 -3.03 -4.85 -17.65
N GLN A 114 -2.53 -4.22 -16.59
CA GLN A 114 -2.77 -4.65 -15.20
C GLN A 114 -3.41 -3.55 -14.35
N ASN A 115 -4.41 -2.87 -14.88
CA ASN A 115 -5.37 -2.29 -13.96
C ASN A 115 -6.17 -3.49 -13.46
N PRO A 116 -6.09 -3.89 -12.16
CA PRO A 116 -7.14 -4.74 -11.61
C PRO A 116 -8.48 -4.11 -12.02
N ASP A 117 -9.49 -4.92 -12.32
CA ASP A 117 -10.83 -4.46 -12.67
C ASP A 117 -11.34 -3.60 -11.52
N ARG A 118 -10.92 -2.33 -11.53
CA ARG A 118 -11.19 -1.42 -10.45
C ARG A 118 -12.65 -1.12 -10.66
N PRO A 119 -13.48 -1.35 -9.64
CA PRO A 119 -14.91 -1.09 -9.71
C PRO A 119 -15.25 0.41 -9.79
N GLU A 120 -14.34 1.24 -10.33
CA GLU A 120 -14.52 2.64 -10.70
C GLU A 120 -15.69 2.83 -11.69
N ASN A 121 -16.11 1.77 -12.42
CA ASN A 121 -17.30 1.82 -13.25
C ASN A 121 -18.56 2.23 -12.47
N LEU A 122 -18.65 1.87 -11.19
CA LEU A 122 -19.75 2.31 -10.33
C LEU A 122 -19.74 3.84 -10.14
N LEU A 123 -18.55 4.46 -10.05
CA LEU A 123 -18.40 5.91 -9.93
C LEU A 123 -18.87 6.66 -11.19
N LEU A 124 -18.93 5.99 -12.34
CA LEU A 124 -19.34 6.57 -13.61
C LEU A 124 -20.86 6.49 -13.84
N THR A 125 -21.63 5.89 -12.94
CA THR A 125 -23.06 5.64 -13.12
C THR A 125 -23.93 6.89 -12.95
N CYS A 126 -23.95 7.48 -11.75
CA CYS A 126 -24.70 8.70 -11.48
C CYS A 126 -24.02 9.56 -10.41
N TRP A 127 -24.45 10.82 -10.35
CA TRP A 127 -23.90 11.81 -9.43
C TRP A 127 -24.11 11.48 -7.95
N ALA A 128 -25.28 10.94 -7.60
CA ALA A 128 -25.59 10.57 -6.22
C ALA A 128 -24.66 9.45 -5.71
N ILE A 129 -24.43 8.42 -6.53
CA ILE A 129 -23.47 7.36 -6.24
C ILE A 129 -22.07 7.96 -6.11
N TYR A 130 -21.62 8.74 -7.11
CA TYR A 130 -20.30 9.37 -7.07
C TYR A 130 -20.07 10.16 -5.78
N GLN A 131 -21.05 10.95 -5.33
CA GLN A 131 -20.94 11.73 -4.09
C GLN A 131 -20.80 10.86 -2.83
N GLU A 132 -21.55 9.76 -2.75
CA GLU A 132 -21.44 8.83 -1.62
C GLU A 132 -20.13 8.00 -1.67
N THR A 133 -19.53 7.80 -2.85
CA THR A 133 -18.51 6.75 -3.02
C THR A 133 -17.16 7.18 -3.58
N TYR A 134 -16.96 8.42 -4.05
CA TYR A 134 -15.72 8.79 -4.79
C TYR A 134 -14.40 8.57 -4.01
N LEU A 135 -14.45 8.55 -2.67
CA LEU A 135 -13.29 8.27 -1.83
C LEU A 135 -13.09 6.77 -1.55
N LEU A 136 -14.15 5.95 -1.64
CA LEU A 136 -14.11 4.55 -1.22
C LEU A 136 -13.04 3.74 -1.94
N PRO A 137 -12.81 3.85 -3.27
CA PRO A 137 -11.77 3.08 -3.93
C PRO A 137 -10.36 3.35 -3.40
N ILE A 138 -10.12 4.53 -2.82
CA ILE A 138 -8.81 4.95 -2.30
C ILE A 138 -8.67 4.57 -0.82
N VAL A 139 -9.77 4.67 -0.06
CA VAL A 139 -9.80 4.38 1.37
C VAL A 139 -9.81 2.88 1.64
N LEU A 140 -10.55 2.11 0.83
CA LEU A 140 -10.74 0.66 1.03
C LEU A 140 -9.57 -0.15 0.49
N ASN A 141 -8.92 0.31 -0.59
CA ASN A 141 -7.93 -0.48 -1.29
C ASN A 141 -6.50 -0.02 -0.96
N PRO A 142 -5.61 -0.95 -0.59
CA PRO A 142 -4.23 -0.60 -0.30
C PRO A 142 -3.50 -0.13 -1.56
N LEU A 143 -2.68 0.91 -1.40
CA LEU A 143 -1.74 1.28 -2.46
C LEU A 143 -0.64 0.21 -2.53
N ARG A 144 -0.56 -0.47 -3.68
CA ARG A 144 0.37 -1.58 -3.88
C ARG A 144 1.75 -1.13 -4.36
N PHE A 145 2.78 -1.74 -3.78
CA PHE A 145 4.18 -1.62 -4.16
C PHE A 145 4.72 -3.02 -4.46
N PRO A 146 4.61 -3.50 -5.72
CA PRO A 146 4.89 -4.90 -6.07
C PRO A 146 6.37 -5.28 -5.97
N TYR A 147 7.26 -4.31 -5.80
CA TYR A 147 8.68 -4.56 -5.59
C TYR A 147 9.35 -3.37 -4.91
N LEU A 148 9.64 -3.49 -3.62
CA LEU A 148 10.42 -2.53 -2.87
C LEU A 148 11.87 -3.02 -2.70
N SER A 149 12.77 -2.58 -3.57
CA SER A 149 14.22 -2.78 -3.46
C SER A 149 14.99 -1.47 -3.33
N GLY A 150 14.33 -0.43 -2.81
CA GLY A 150 14.87 0.94 -2.68
C GLY A 150 13.88 2.02 -3.14
N ILE A 151 14.18 3.27 -2.78
CA ILE A 151 13.27 4.44 -2.94
C ILE A 151 12.96 4.77 -4.41
N ASN A 152 13.89 4.46 -5.33
CA ASN A 152 13.86 5.06 -6.68
C ASN A 152 13.00 4.34 -7.74
N LYS A 153 12.49 3.13 -7.48
CA LYS A 153 11.80 2.33 -8.53
C LYS A 153 10.30 2.12 -8.32
N GLY A 154 9.76 2.52 -7.17
CA GLY A 154 8.37 2.26 -6.78
C GLY A 154 7.52 3.50 -6.58
N LYS A 155 7.67 4.56 -7.39
CA LYS A 155 6.78 5.72 -7.24
C LYS A 155 5.33 5.27 -7.49
N PRO A 156 4.37 5.62 -6.62
CA PRO A 156 2.98 5.34 -6.90
C PRO A 156 2.63 5.92 -8.27
N ARG A 157 1.97 5.11 -9.12
CA ARG A 157 1.44 5.63 -10.38
C ARG A 157 0.49 6.77 -10.02
N VAL A 158 0.90 7.95 -10.46
CA VAL A 158 0.42 9.28 -10.10
C VAL A 158 -1.01 9.30 -9.56
N THR A 159 -1.12 9.53 -8.26
CA THR A 159 -2.35 9.97 -7.60
C THR A 159 -2.45 11.49 -7.68
N LEU A 160 -3.66 12.04 -7.71
CA LEU A 160 -3.88 13.46 -7.45
C LEU A 160 -3.60 13.75 -5.96
N PRO A 161 -3.30 15.01 -5.56
CA PRO A 161 -3.00 15.33 -4.16
C PRO A 161 -4.07 14.86 -3.18
N TRP A 162 -5.36 15.05 -3.51
CA TRP A 162 -6.47 14.61 -2.68
C TRP A 162 -6.58 13.09 -2.58
N GLN A 163 -6.22 12.36 -3.64
CA GLN A 163 -6.19 10.90 -3.61
C GLN A 163 -5.05 10.44 -2.69
N PHE A 164 -3.87 11.04 -2.84
CA PHE A 164 -2.71 10.75 -2.00
C PHE A 164 -2.95 11.06 -0.51
N ALA A 165 -3.72 12.10 -0.23
CA ALA A 165 -4.16 12.43 1.12
C ALA A 165 -5.04 11.34 1.74
N ASN A 166 -5.85 10.64 0.95
CA ASN A 166 -6.81 9.66 1.44
C ASN A 166 -6.28 8.22 1.50
N ILE A 167 -5.03 7.96 1.10
CA ILE A 167 -4.44 6.63 1.24
C ILE A 167 -4.19 6.34 2.72
N GLN A 168 -4.72 5.20 3.20
CA GLN A 168 -4.58 4.75 4.58
C GLN A 168 -3.98 3.35 4.71
N ALA A 169 -3.75 2.67 3.59
CA ALA A 169 -3.32 1.29 3.56
C ALA A 169 -2.22 1.09 2.50
N PHE A 170 -1.21 0.30 2.85
CA PHE A 170 -0.15 -0.13 1.93
C PHE A 170 -0.09 -1.65 1.82
N ASP A 171 0.21 -2.13 0.63
CA ASP A 171 0.55 -3.53 0.36
C ASP A 171 1.89 -3.57 -0.36
N ILE A 172 2.94 -3.95 0.37
CA ILE A 172 4.33 -3.85 -0.05
C ILE A 172 4.88 -5.26 -0.24
N THR A 173 5.26 -5.59 -1.45
CA THR A 173 6.05 -6.78 -1.75
C THR A 173 7.53 -6.42 -1.72
N LEU A 174 8.30 -7.11 -0.89
CA LEU A 174 9.71 -6.82 -0.68
C LEU A 174 10.52 -8.09 -0.42
N PRO A 175 11.81 -8.13 -0.79
CA PRO A 175 12.67 -9.21 -0.37
C PRO A 175 12.99 -9.09 1.13
N GLN A 176 13.27 -10.22 1.78
CA GLN A 176 13.59 -10.28 3.20
C GLN A 176 14.74 -9.33 3.57
N VAL A 177 15.77 -9.23 2.71
CA VAL A 177 16.87 -8.27 2.85
C VAL A 177 16.40 -6.80 2.96
N ALA A 178 15.35 -6.43 2.22
CA ALA A 178 14.83 -5.07 2.23
C ALA A 178 13.96 -4.80 3.46
N LEU A 179 13.32 -5.84 4.00
CA LEU A 179 12.56 -5.77 5.25
C LEU A 179 13.51 -5.56 6.43
N GLU A 180 14.56 -6.38 6.51
CA GLU A 180 15.54 -6.36 7.60
C GLU A 180 16.53 -5.19 7.50
N GLY A 181 16.76 -4.67 6.30
CA GLY A 181 17.62 -3.52 6.05
C GLY A 181 16.89 -2.18 6.16
N ASP A 182 17.51 -1.15 5.59
CA ASP A 182 16.99 0.22 5.65
C ASP A 182 15.88 0.52 4.62
N CYS A 183 15.51 -0.41 3.75
CA CYS A 183 14.62 -0.10 2.63
C CYS A 183 13.22 0.28 3.11
N LEU A 184 12.62 -0.51 4.02
CA LEU A 184 11.31 -0.20 4.59
C LEU A 184 11.36 1.10 5.42
N TYR A 185 12.41 1.29 6.22
CA TYR A 185 12.61 2.51 6.99
C TYR A 185 12.69 3.73 6.08
N ASN A 186 13.51 3.69 5.05
CA ASN A 186 13.67 4.80 4.12
C ASN A 186 12.38 5.06 3.34
N PHE A 187 11.64 4.03 2.97
CA PHE A 187 10.35 4.19 2.31
C PHE A 187 9.35 4.97 3.19
N LEU A 188 9.32 4.69 4.49
CA LEU A 188 8.38 5.31 5.42
C LEU A 188 8.86 6.66 5.97
N PHE A 189 10.14 6.78 6.34
CA PHE A 189 10.68 7.85 7.18
C PHE A 189 11.79 8.68 6.52
N SER A 190 12.23 8.37 5.30
CA SER A 190 13.21 9.24 4.63
C SER A 190 12.62 10.63 4.36
N PRO A 191 13.45 11.67 4.10
CA PRO A 191 12.97 13.02 3.80
C PRO A 191 11.99 13.11 2.61
N THR A 192 11.93 12.10 1.75
CA THR A 192 10.99 12.00 0.62
C THR A 192 10.03 10.81 0.74
N GLY A 193 10.00 10.14 1.89
CA GLY A 193 9.18 8.96 2.16
C GLY A 193 7.72 9.30 2.47
N TRP A 194 7.04 8.40 3.17
CA TRP A 194 5.62 8.55 3.50
C TRP A 194 5.32 9.59 4.59
N HIS A 195 6.19 9.69 5.60
CA HIS A 195 6.07 10.55 6.80
C HIS A 195 4.83 10.24 7.67
N PRO A 196 4.78 9.07 8.33
CA PRO A 196 3.64 8.69 9.17
C PRO A 196 3.43 9.66 10.35
N GLU A 197 4.49 10.16 11.00
CA GLU A 197 4.38 11.13 12.11
C GLU A 197 3.77 12.47 11.68
N ALA A 198 4.13 12.97 10.49
CA ALA A 198 3.54 14.20 9.97
C ALA A 198 2.04 14.04 9.72
N ARG A 199 1.63 12.88 9.18
CA ARG A 199 0.21 12.55 8.94
C ARG A 199 -0.57 12.40 10.24
N HIS A 200 0.01 11.76 11.24
CA HIS A 200 -0.56 11.66 12.59
C HIS A 200 -0.84 13.05 13.18
N LYS A 201 0.12 13.98 13.08
CA LYS A 201 -0.03 15.36 13.54
C LYS A 201 -1.03 16.19 12.72
N GLY A 202 -1.43 15.70 11.55
CA GLY A 202 -2.28 16.42 10.62
C GLY A 202 -1.48 17.30 9.67
N VAL A 203 -1.53 16.96 8.38
CA VAL A 203 -0.95 17.76 7.31
C VAL A 203 -1.90 17.80 6.12
N TYR A 204 -1.86 18.88 5.36
CA TYR A 204 -2.48 18.97 4.04
C TYR A 204 -1.52 18.45 2.96
N VAL A 205 -2.05 17.72 1.98
CA VAL A 205 -1.26 17.30 0.81
C VAL A 205 -1.41 18.32 -0.31
N SER A 206 -0.30 18.96 -0.67
CA SER A 206 -0.20 19.89 -1.79
C SER A 206 0.55 19.24 -2.96
N PRO A 207 0.25 19.63 -4.23
CA PRO A 207 1.20 19.45 -5.32
C PRO A 207 2.61 19.88 -4.92
N TYR A 208 3.62 19.38 -5.61
CA TYR A 208 4.97 19.88 -5.36
C TYR A 208 5.07 21.37 -5.69
N VAL A 209 5.24 22.19 -4.65
CA VAL A 209 5.32 23.66 -4.75
C VAL A 209 6.74 24.19 -4.59
N GLY A 210 7.77 23.35 -4.69
CA GLY A 210 9.16 23.85 -4.65
C GLY A 210 9.71 24.12 -3.24
N LEU A 211 8.91 23.96 -2.18
CA LEU A 211 9.36 24.17 -0.81
C LEU A 211 10.40 23.11 -0.44
N ARG A 212 11.63 23.56 -0.16
CA ARG A 212 12.73 22.73 0.36
C ARG A 212 13.02 23.17 1.78
N ASN A 213 12.84 22.25 2.74
CA ASN A 213 13.30 22.40 4.13
C ASN A 213 13.03 23.78 4.74
N THR A 214 11.81 24.29 4.58
CA THR A 214 11.43 25.55 5.22
C THR A 214 11.37 25.34 6.73
N THR A 215 11.82 26.33 7.50
CA THR A 215 11.73 26.37 8.97
C THR A 215 10.32 26.17 9.52
N GLY A 216 9.27 26.36 8.70
CA GLY A 216 7.86 26.13 9.05
C GLY A 216 7.37 24.67 9.01
N GLY A 217 8.24 23.67 9.09
CA GLY A 217 7.83 22.26 9.29
C GLY A 217 7.22 21.55 8.06
N SER A 218 7.23 22.16 6.87
CA SER A 218 6.84 21.45 5.65
C SER A 218 7.84 20.36 5.30
N CYS A 219 7.35 19.21 4.84
CA CYS A 219 8.19 18.11 4.40
C CYS A 219 7.74 17.54 3.05
N ARG A 220 8.64 16.81 2.40
CA ARG A 220 8.39 16.23 1.07
C ARG A 220 7.92 14.80 1.23
N SER A 221 6.85 14.42 0.55
CA SER A 221 6.40 13.02 0.52
C SER A 221 6.19 12.58 -0.91
N PHE A 222 7.09 11.73 -1.41
CA PHE A 222 7.18 11.35 -2.81
C PHE A 222 7.22 12.58 -3.74
N ASP A 223 6.19 12.77 -4.56
CA ASP A 223 6.05 13.89 -5.50
C ASP A 223 5.17 15.03 -4.93
N PHE A 224 4.90 15.04 -3.63
CA PHE A 224 4.03 16.02 -2.96
C PHE A 224 4.77 16.77 -1.86
N THR A 225 4.17 17.89 -1.46
CA THR A 225 4.58 18.65 -0.28
C THR A 225 3.50 18.49 0.79
N LEU A 226 3.91 18.12 2.01
CA LEU A 226 3.05 18.06 3.19
C LEU A 226 3.16 19.39 3.94
N LEU A 227 2.02 20.08 4.09
CA LEU A 227 1.91 21.35 4.81
C LEU A 227 1.25 21.08 6.17
N PRO A 228 1.81 21.52 7.31
CA PRO A 228 1.14 21.43 8.61
C PRO A 228 -0.32 21.88 8.57
N ALA A 229 -1.21 21.12 9.21
CA ALA A 229 -2.60 21.52 9.38
C ALA A 229 -2.79 22.06 10.80
N ASN A 230 -2.96 23.38 10.93
CA ASN A 230 -3.22 24.00 12.24
C ASN A 230 -4.69 23.85 12.67
N ASP A 231 -5.58 23.70 11.69
CA ASP A 231 -7.03 23.66 11.91
C ASP A 231 -7.56 22.23 11.80
N ALA A 232 -8.73 22.00 12.41
CA ALA A 232 -9.46 20.73 12.30
C ALA A 232 -10.13 20.53 10.93
N GLU A 233 -10.05 21.51 10.04
CA GLU A 233 -10.69 21.46 8.72
C GLU A 233 -10.16 20.28 7.89
N GLU A 234 -11.10 19.57 7.26
CA GLU A 234 -10.74 18.47 6.37
C GLU A 234 -10.13 18.99 5.05
N ARG A 235 -10.56 20.18 4.63
CA ARG A 235 -10.21 20.78 3.34
C ARG A 235 -9.96 22.27 3.50
N VAL A 236 -8.90 22.75 2.84
CA VAL A 236 -8.48 24.16 2.90
C VAL A 236 -8.02 24.63 1.53
N ARG A 237 -8.10 25.93 1.21
CA ARG A 237 -7.48 26.46 -0.01
C ARG A 237 -5.95 26.46 0.12
N LEU A 238 -5.25 26.18 -0.98
CA LEU A 238 -3.79 26.19 -1.03
C LEU A 238 -3.21 27.53 -0.59
N SER A 239 -3.78 28.65 -1.05
CA SER A 239 -3.34 29.99 -0.65
C SER A 239 -3.43 30.20 0.86
N HIS A 240 -4.52 29.74 1.49
CA HIS A 240 -4.71 29.83 2.94
C HIS A 240 -3.69 28.96 3.69
N ALA A 241 -3.49 27.72 3.26
CA ALA A 241 -2.48 26.84 3.88
C ALA A 241 -1.06 27.42 3.77
N LEU A 242 -0.71 28.08 2.66
CA LEU A 242 0.59 28.71 2.47
C LEU A 242 0.75 29.98 3.33
N GLN A 243 -0.31 30.77 3.52
CA GLN A 243 -0.29 31.96 4.37
C GLN A 243 0.00 31.64 5.85
N GLN A 244 -0.37 30.44 6.29
CA GLN A 244 -0.09 29.98 7.65
C GLN A 244 1.39 29.58 7.87
N LEU A 245 2.21 29.54 6.81
CA LEU A 245 3.62 29.18 6.90
C LEU A 245 4.52 30.42 6.88
N SER A 246 5.60 30.38 7.67
CA SER A 246 6.68 31.34 7.58
C SER A 246 7.52 31.06 6.32
N LEU A 247 7.05 31.56 5.18
CA LEU A 247 7.68 31.37 3.88
C LEU A 247 8.85 32.35 3.65
N PRO A 248 9.92 31.96 2.94
CA PRO A 248 10.97 32.89 2.55
C PRO A 248 10.42 34.04 1.70
N SER A 249 10.98 35.25 1.85
CA SER A 249 10.55 36.42 1.07
C SER A 249 10.70 36.25 -0.45
N SER A 250 11.59 35.37 -0.90
CA SER A 250 11.79 35.02 -2.31
C SER A 250 10.76 34.02 -2.86
N PHE A 251 9.93 33.43 -2.00
CA PHE A 251 8.95 32.44 -2.42
C PHE A 251 7.73 33.12 -3.05
N GLN A 252 7.49 32.83 -4.33
CA GLN A 252 6.28 33.25 -5.02
C GLN A 252 5.20 32.17 -4.86
N ALA A 253 4.15 32.50 -4.10
CA ALA A 253 3.03 31.60 -3.93
C ALA A 253 2.32 31.38 -5.28
N PRO A 254 2.00 30.14 -5.65
CA PRO A 254 1.26 29.87 -6.87
C PRO A 254 -0.16 30.44 -6.76
N GLU A 255 -0.60 31.18 -7.77
CA GLU A 255 -1.99 31.63 -7.88
C GLU A 255 -2.87 30.42 -8.22
N SER A 256 -3.50 29.85 -7.19
CA SER A 256 -4.40 28.72 -7.36
C SER A 256 -5.53 28.75 -6.34
N SER A 257 -6.75 28.52 -6.83
CA SER A 257 -7.92 28.29 -5.99
C SER A 257 -8.03 26.84 -5.49
N MET A 258 -7.03 26.00 -5.81
CA MET A 258 -7.04 24.58 -5.48
C MET A 258 -7.24 24.37 -3.98
N ARG A 259 -8.11 23.43 -3.64
CA ARG A 259 -8.27 22.91 -2.29
C ARG A 259 -7.34 21.74 -2.04
N LEU A 260 -6.79 21.72 -0.85
CA LEU A 260 -6.00 20.65 -0.30
C LEU A 260 -6.88 19.81 0.60
N GLN A 261 -6.57 18.52 0.67
CA GLN A 261 -7.20 17.58 1.58
C GLN A 261 -6.24 17.29 2.73
N ARG A 262 -6.75 17.23 3.95
CA ARG A 262 -6.01 16.75 5.11
C ARG A 262 -5.67 15.27 4.92
N ALA A 263 -4.39 14.96 5.04
CA ALA A 263 -3.86 13.62 4.94
C ALA A 263 -4.43 12.75 6.06
N ARG A 264 -4.94 11.60 5.65
CA ARG A 264 -5.33 10.54 6.56
C ARG A 264 -4.07 9.77 7.03
N PRO A 265 -4.10 9.21 8.24
CA PRO A 265 -3.00 8.39 8.74
C PRO A 265 -2.97 7.00 8.08
N LEU A 266 -1.80 6.36 8.15
CA LEU A 266 -1.61 4.97 7.73
C LEU A 266 -2.10 4.04 8.84
N VAL A 267 -3.19 3.32 8.57
CA VAL A 267 -3.84 2.42 9.54
C VAL A 267 -3.63 0.94 9.22
N HIS A 268 -3.24 0.61 7.99
CA HIS A 268 -3.02 -0.77 7.56
C HIS A 268 -1.73 -0.91 6.76
N LEU A 269 -0.95 -1.94 7.07
CA LEU A 269 0.28 -2.27 6.35
C LEU A 269 0.32 -3.78 6.08
N THR A 270 0.38 -4.16 4.82
CA THR A 270 0.69 -5.52 4.38
C THR A 270 2.13 -5.58 3.89
N LEU A 271 2.91 -6.53 4.40
CA LEU A 271 4.27 -6.85 3.96
C LEU A 271 4.28 -8.26 3.37
N ARG A 272 4.65 -8.39 2.10
CA ARG A 272 4.70 -9.67 1.38
C ARG A 272 6.14 -10.08 1.11
N ILE A 273 6.49 -11.31 1.47
CA ILE A 273 7.74 -11.97 1.11
C ILE A 273 7.41 -13.15 0.19
N PRO A 274 7.58 -12.98 -1.14
CA PRO A 274 7.39 -14.05 -2.12
C PRO A 274 8.35 -15.23 -1.91
N SER A 275 8.05 -16.36 -2.58
CA SER A 275 8.85 -17.59 -2.48
C SER A 275 10.32 -17.45 -2.85
N THR A 276 10.67 -16.56 -3.78
CA THR A 276 12.04 -16.32 -4.25
C THR A 276 12.75 -15.18 -3.50
N ASN A 277 12.13 -14.65 -2.45
CA ASN A 277 12.54 -13.39 -1.82
C ASN A 277 13.08 -13.57 -0.39
N TRP A 278 13.22 -14.82 0.07
CA TRP A 278 13.90 -15.16 1.32
C TRP A 278 15.42 -15.09 1.17
N TRP A 279 16.16 -15.14 2.27
CA TRP A 279 17.62 -15.32 2.18
C TRP A 279 18.01 -16.70 1.67
N THR A 280 17.30 -17.73 2.12
CA THR A 280 17.62 -19.16 1.97
C THR A 280 16.67 -19.87 1.01
N TRP A 281 16.05 -19.12 0.08
CA TRP A 281 15.03 -19.68 -0.83
C TRP A 281 15.59 -20.73 -1.79
N THR A 282 16.86 -20.63 -2.18
CA THR A 282 17.55 -21.59 -3.05
C THR A 282 18.08 -22.82 -2.32
N ASP A 283 18.22 -22.73 -1.00
CA ASP A 283 18.93 -23.74 -0.22
C ASP A 283 18.13 -25.03 -0.12
N ASP A 284 18.80 -26.16 0.06
CA ASP A 284 18.16 -27.49 0.09
C ASP A 284 17.02 -27.55 1.13
N PRO A 285 15.76 -27.80 0.71
CA PRO A 285 14.64 -27.94 1.63
C PRO A 285 14.83 -29.06 2.68
N ARG A 286 15.68 -30.05 2.37
CA ARG A 286 15.96 -31.21 3.23
C ARG A 286 17.27 -31.10 4.01
N SER A 287 17.94 -29.96 3.96
CA SER A 287 19.18 -29.74 4.70
C SER A 287 18.99 -30.02 6.20
N ALA A 288 19.90 -30.76 6.82
CA ALA A 288 19.94 -30.91 8.28
C ALA A 288 20.48 -29.65 8.99
N ASP A 289 21.14 -28.75 8.24
CA ASP A 289 21.64 -27.50 8.76
C ASP A 289 20.51 -26.46 8.88
N THR A 290 19.85 -26.46 10.04
CA THR A 290 18.78 -25.52 10.37
C THR A 290 19.29 -24.10 10.60
N ARG A 291 20.61 -23.90 10.79
CA ARG A 291 21.18 -22.57 11.05
C ARG A 291 21.34 -21.78 9.77
N HIS A 292 21.72 -22.45 8.68
CA HIS A 292 22.12 -21.76 7.47
C HIS A 292 21.16 -21.94 6.30
N HIS A 293 20.43 -23.06 6.20
CA HIS A 293 19.68 -23.40 4.98
C HIS A 293 18.15 -23.33 5.15
N HIS A 294 17.67 -23.11 6.37
CA HIS A 294 16.23 -23.06 6.65
C HIS A 294 15.70 -21.64 6.59
N LEU A 295 14.40 -21.49 6.32
CA LEU A 295 13.73 -20.20 6.43
C LEU A 295 13.80 -19.70 7.87
N GLY A 296 14.13 -18.43 8.05
CA GLY A 296 14.11 -17.76 9.35
C GLY A 296 13.73 -16.30 9.15
N LEU A 297 12.86 -15.77 10.00
CA LEU A 297 12.46 -14.37 10.01
C LEU A 297 12.21 -13.98 11.46
N GLU A 298 12.77 -12.86 11.90
CA GLU A 298 12.59 -12.43 13.28
C GLU A 298 12.62 -10.89 13.37
N PRO A 299 11.54 -10.24 13.83
CA PRO A 299 11.45 -8.79 13.94
C PRO A 299 12.55 -8.09 14.72
N ALA A 300 13.15 -8.77 15.70
CA ALA A 300 14.23 -8.23 16.53
C ALA A 300 15.64 -8.42 15.93
N LEU A 301 15.76 -9.12 14.79
CA LEU A 301 17.03 -9.48 14.16
C LEU A 301 17.09 -9.00 12.70
N GLY A 302 18.28 -9.10 12.11
CA GLY A 302 18.55 -8.64 10.75
C GLY A 302 18.90 -7.16 10.69
N ASP A 303 19.89 -6.84 9.86
CA ASP A 303 20.22 -5.47 9.45
C ASP A 303 20.30 -5.35 7.91
N GLY A 304 19.79 -6.36 7.20
CA GLY A 304 19.84 -6.47 5.75
C GLY A 304 21.22 -6.83 5.19
N ARG A 305 22.22 -7.14 6.03
CA ARG A 305 23.52 -7.60 5.54
C ARG A 305 23.53 -9.10 5.28
N VAL A 306 24.46 -9.49 4.42
CA VAL A 306 24.64 -10.89 3.99
C VAL A 306 25.33 -11.74 5.08
N ASP A 307 25.96 -11.10 6.07
CA ASP A 307 26.66 -11.80 7.15
C ASP A 307 25.70 -12.71 7.93
N LEU A 308 26.05 -14.00 8.01
CA LEU A 308 25.28 -15.03 8.69
C LEU A 308 25.08 -14.71 10.18
N ASN A 309 26.01 -13.98 10.81
CA ASN A 309 25.89 -13.60 12.21
C ASN A 309 24.84 -12.51 12.46
N GLN A 310 24.42 -11.82 11.41
CA GLN A 310 23.46 -10.72 11.46
C GLN A 310 22.06 -11.12 10.96
N ARG A 311 21.98 -12.16 10.12
CA ARG A 311 20.72 -12.69 9.58
C ARG A 311 19.90 -13.44 10.64
N PRO A 312 18.56 -13.38 10.57
CA PRO A 312 17.70 -14.29 11.32
C PRO A 312 17.88 -15.73 10.83
N THR A 313 18.38 -16.61 11.70
CA THR A 313 18.43 -18.05 11.44
C THR A 313 17.20 -18.74 12.04
N CYS A 314 16.81 -19.90 11.52
CA CYS A 314 15.67 -20.67 12.07
C CYS A 314 15.88 -21.00 13.56
N THR A 315 17.08 -21.46 13.92
CA THR A 315 17.44 -21.76 15.31
C THR A 315 17.29 -20.53 16.21
N ARG A 316 17.81 -19.38 15.80
CA ARG A 316 17.74 -18.16 16.62
C ARG A 316 16.32 -17.62 16.75
N MET A 317 15.53 -17.70 15.68
CA MET A 317 14.11 -17.35 15.68
C MET A 317 13.34 -18.23 16.69
N GLN A 318 13.57 -19.55 16.69
CA GLN A 318 12.95 -20.47 17.64
C GLN A 318 13.35 -20.18 19.09
N GLU A 319 14.64 -19.92 19.36
CA GLU A 319 15.12 -19.54 20.69
C GLU A 319 14.38 -18.29 21.21
N LEU A 320 14.26 -17.25 20.39
CA LEU A 320 13.58 -16.01 20.77
C LEU A 320 12.07 -16.20 20.94
N ALA A 321 11.45 -17.03 20.11
CA ALA A 321 10.05 -17.40 20.28
C ALA A 321 9.84 -18.15 21.60
N GLN A 322 10.74 -19.06 21.97
CA GLN A 322 10.66 -19.77 23.25
C GLN A 322 10.83 -18.81 24.43
N GLN A 323 11.81 -17.90 24.38
CA GLN A 323 11.99 -16.86 25.40
C GLN A 323 10.70 -16.05 25.62
N ARG A 324 10.01 -15.64 24.54
CA ARG A 324 8.73 -14.94 24.64
C ARG A 324 7.64 -15.77 25.31
N ARG A 325 7.55 -17.08 24.98
CA ARG A 325 6.59 -17.99 25.61
C ARG A 325 6.87 -18.17 27.10
N ASP A 326 8.15 -18.14 27.49
CA ASP A 326 8.58 -18.22 28.88
C ASP A 326 8.41 -16.87 29.63
N GLY A 327 7.87 -15.85 28.97
CA GLY A 327 7.57 -14.53 29.55
C GLY A 327 8.71 -13.51 29.46
N TYR A 328 9.80 -13.84 28.77
CA TYR A 328 10.91 -12.90 28.57
C TYR A 328 10.64 -11.97 27.39
N LEU A 329 10.86 -10.67 27.61
CA LEU A 329 10.91 -9.71 26.53
C LEU A 329 12.29 -9.79 25.86
N PRO A 330 12.38 -10.13 24.57
CA PRO A 330 13.66 -10.18 23.89
C PRO A 330 14.23 -8.77 23.88
N VAL A 331 15.28 -8.56 24.66
CA VAL A 331 16.01 -7.30 24.68
C VAL A 331 16.68 -7.17 23.31
N SER A 332 16.26 -6.17 22.54
CA SER A 332 16.99 -5.75 21.34
C SER A 332 18.44 -5.53 21.76
N ARG A 333 19.34 -6.39 21.25
CA ARG A 333 20.73 -6.54 21.73
C ARG A 333 21.40 -5.20 22.06
N ASN A 334 22.05 -5.19 23.22
CA ASN A 334 23.13 -4.31 23.69
C ASN A 334 22.96 -2.80 23.37
N PRO A 335 22.73 -1.91 24.36
CA PRO A 335 22.65 -0.46 24.14
C PRO A 335 23.91 0.15 23.51
N PHE A 336 25.03 -0.58 23.50
CA PHE A 336 26.29 -0.19 22.84
C PHE A 336 26.42 -0.69 21.39
N SER A 337 25.51 -1.56 20.92
CA SER A 337 25.53 -2.01 19.54
C SER A 337 25.06 -0.89 18.63
N ARG A 338 25.95 -0.40 17.77
CA ARG A 338 25.60 0.53 16.68
C ARG A 338 24.66 -0.08 15.64
N THR A 339 24.34 -1.38 15.74
CA THR A 339 23.40 -2.04 14.83
C THR A 339 22.01 -1.51 15.09
N LYS A 340 21.36 -1.04 14.03
CA LYS A 340 19.99 -0.54 14.07
C LYS A 340 19.07 -1.61 14.69
N PRO A 341 18.06 -1.22 15.48
CA PRO A 341 17.07 -2.17 15.95
C PRO A 341 16.40 -2.82 14.75
N GLY A 342 16.02 -4.10 14.88
CA GLY A 342 15.38 -4.87 13.80
C GLY A 342 14.08 -4.22 13.31
N TRP A 343 13.48 -4.79 12.26
CA TRP A 343 12.35 -4.16 11.58
C TRP A 343 11.09 -3.97 12.45
N ALA A 344 10.98 -4.66 13.59
CA ALA A 344 9.96 -4.36 14.61
C ALA A 344 9.92 -2.88 15.00
N HIS A 345 11.08 -2.25 15.12
CA HIS A 345 11.20 -0.84 15.49
C HIS A 345 10.63 0.10 14.43
N ILE A 346 10.68 -0.30 13.16
CA ILE A 346 10.08 0.45 12.05
C ILE A 346 8.56 0.44 12.20
N ILE A 347 7.97 -0.71 12.56
CA ILE A 347 6.54 -0.86 12.80
C ILE A 347 6.09 -0.09 14.05
N ALA A 348 6.88 -0.16 15.13
CA ALA A 348 6.62 0.55 16.39
C ALA A 348 6.45 2.07 16.21
N LYS A 349 7.14 2.65 15.21
CA LYS A 349 7.09 4.07 14.86
C LYS A 349 5.88 4.49 14.02
N LEU A 350 4.91 3.60 13.79
CA LEU A 350 3.68 3.92 13.07
C LEU A 350 2.55 4.23 14.07
N PRO A 351 2.31 5.51 14.43
CA PRO A 351 1.46 5.85 15.58
C PRO A 351 -0.01 5.43 15.42
N ASP A 352 -0.51 5.43 14.18
CA ASP A 352 -1.91 5.16 13.86
C ASP A 352 -2.15 3.76 13.32
N ILE A 353 -1.11 2.91 13.25
CA ILE A 353 -1.26 1.56 12.71
C ILE A 353 -2.29 0.78 13.54
N LYS A 354 -3.23 0.16 12.84
CA LYS A 354 -4.28 -0.70 13.42
C LYS A 354 -4.07 -2.15 13.06
N THR A 355 -3.51 -2.40 11.87
CA THR A 355 -3.33 -3.75 11.36
C THR A 355 -2.01 -3.86 10.61
N LEU A 356 -1.23 -4.89 10.95
CA LEU A 356 -0.10 -5.37 10.17
C LEU A 356 -0.43 -6.76 9.64
N GLU A 357 -0.28 -6.98 8.35
CA GLU A 357 -0.37 -8.31 7.73
C GLU A 357 1.00 -8.72 7.19
N LEU A 358 1.42 -9.94 7.51
CA LEU A 358 2.58 -10.57 6.93
C LEU A 358 2.09 -11.69 6.01
N VAL A 359 2.36 -11.55 4.71
CA VAL A 359 2.07 -12.59 3.71
C VAL A 359 3.38 -13.25 3.34
N LEU A 360 3.53 -14.49 3.76
CA LEU A 360 4.76 -15.26 3.64
C LEU A 360 4.50 -16.40 2.67
N GLU A 361 5.22 -16.41 1.55
CA GLU A 361 5.07 -17.41 0.51
C GLU A 361 6.35 -18.22 0.38
N THR A 362 6.24 -19.53 0.13
CA THR A 362 7.39 -20.38 -0.19
C THR A 362 7.00 -21.49 -1.16
N PHE A 363 7.99 -22.29 -1.56
CA PHE A 363 7.78 -23.50 -2.36
C PHE A 363 7.20 -24.62 -1.49
N GLU A 364 6.34 -25.48 -2.04
CA GLU A 364 5.75 -26.60 -1.29
C GLU A 364 6.81 -27.45 -0.56
N GLU A 365 7.98 -27.64 -1.17
CA GLU A 365 9.10 -28.39 -0.58
C GLU A 365 9.65 -27.77 0.73
N LYS A 366 9.46 -26.46 0.95
CA LYS A 366 9.86 -25.74 2.17
C LYS A 366 8.69 -25.48 3.13
N LYS A 367 7.51 -26.08 2.90
CA LYS A 367 6.31 -25.90 3.74
C LYS A 367 6.56 -26.01 5.24
N ALA A 368 7.24 -27.08 5.68
CA ALA A 368 7.53 -27.30 7.10
C ALA A 368 8.40 -26.18 7.70
N GLN A 369 9.31 -25.59 6.91
CA GLN A 369 10.13 -24.45 7.33
C GLN A 369 9.26 -23.19 7.47
N LEU A 370 8.30 -22.98 6.56
CA LEU A 370 7.36 -21.86 6.65
C LEU A 370 6.43 -22.01 7.86
N ASP A 371 5.89 -23.20 8.11
CA ASP A 371 5.04 -23.46 9.28
C ASP A 371 5.82 -23.16 10.59
N MET A 372 7.11 -23.47 10.64
CA MET A 372 7.97 -23.10 11.76
C MET A 372 8.10 -21.57 11.94
N VAL A 373 8.28 -20.82 10.84
CA VAL A 373 8.29 -19.35 10.89
C VAL A 373 6.96 -18.81 11.43
N VAL A 374 5.84 -19.40 11.00
CA VAL A 374 4.49 -19.01 11.46
C VAL A 374 4.32 -19.27 12.96
N GLU A 375 4.74 -20.42 13.47
CA GLU A 375 4.64 -20.73 14.91
C GLU A 375 5.48 -19.78 15.78
N CYS A 376 6.63 -19.35 15.27
CA CYS A 376 7.42 -18.30 15.93
C CYS A 376 6.72 -16.93 15.83
N ALA A 377 6.15 -16.61 14.66
CA ALA A 377 5.49 -15.34 14.41
C ALA A 377 4.26 -15.08 15.29
N LYS A 378 3.54 -16.12 15.69
CA LYS A 378 2.44 -16.03 16.66
C LYS A 378 2.86 -15.43 18.02
N THR A 379 4.16 -15.47 18.35
CA THR A 379 4.70 -14.90 19.60
C THR A 379 5.07 -13.43 19.48
N TRP A 380 5.07 -12.86 18.27
CA TRP A 380 5.55 -11.49 18.05
C TRP A 380 4.55 -10.45 18.56
N ARG A 381 5.10 -9.39 19.14
CA ARG A 381 4.38 -8.21 19.60
C ARG A 381 5.13 -6.97 19.14
N PHE A 382 4.40 -5.95 18.72
CA PHE A 382 4.97 -4.71 18.21
C PHE A 382 4.44 -3.54 19.05
N PRO A 383 5.14 -3.16 20.15
CA PRO A 383 4.73 -2.01 20.94
C PRO A 383 4.80 -0.74 20.09
N ILE A 384 3.75 0.08 20.13
CA ILE A 384 3.71 1.35 19.40
C ILE A 384 4.31 2.45 20.29
N THR A 385 5.38 3.06 19.80
CA THR A 385 6.20 4.03 20.54
C THR A 385 5.34 5.18 21.07
N ASP A 386 5.59 5.59 22.32
CA ASP A 386 4.89 6.67 23.03
C ASP A 386 3.37 6.46 23.18
N THR A 387 2.90 5.20 23.15
CA THR A 387 1.50 4.87 23.37
C THR A 387 1.32 3.64 24.26
N GLU A 388 0.09 3.47 24.74
CA GLU A 388 -0.35 2.27 25.46
C GLU A 388 -0.83 1.14 24.53
N PHE A 389 -0.49 1.19 23.25
CA PHE A 389 -0.95 0.21 22.26
C PHE A 389 0.20 -0.64 21.75
N GLU A 390 -0.14 -1.85 21.33
CA GLU A 390 0.75 -2.75 20.60
C GLU A 390 -0.03 -3.49 19.52
N LEU A 391 0.67 -4.02 18.52
CA LEU A 391 0.11 -5.01 17.61
C LEU A 391 0.41 -6.41 18.15
N GLU A 392 -0.61 -7.25 18.23
CA GLU A 392 -0.51 -8.67 18.58
C GLU A 392 -1.21 -9.52 17.52
N TRP A 393 -0.73 -10.74 17.32
CA TRP A 393 -1.39 -11.75 16.49
C TRP A 393 -2.87 -11.90 16.86
N ASN A 394 -3.74 -11.87 15.85
CA ASN A 394 -5.19 -11.89 16.03
C ASN A 394 -5.79 -13.29 16.27
N GLY A 395 -4.97 -14.32 16.47
CA GLY A 395 -5.43 -15.69 16.68
C GLY A 395 -5.74 -16.50 15.41
N LYS A 396 -5.59 -15.91 14.21
CA LYS A 396 -5.87 -16.59 12.93
C LYS A 396 -4.63 -16.61 12.02
N VAL A 397 -4.46 -17.71 11.31
CA VAL A 397 -3.55 -17.82 10.17
C VAL A 397 -4.40 -18.21 8.96
N GLU A 398 -4.23 -17.50 7.86
CA GLU A 398 -4.89 -17.84 6.59
C GLU A 398 -3.90 -18.63 5.74
N GLU A 399 -4.30 -19.84 5.35
CA GLU A 399 -3.51 -20.71 4.49
C GLU A 399 -3.92 -20.54 3.03
N GLU A 400 -2.92 -20.49 2.17
CA GLU A 400 -3.11 -20.37 0.74
C GLU A 400 -2.22 -21.37 0.02
N ARG A 401 -2.76 -21.95 -1.06
CA ARG A 401 -2.03 -22.88 -1.92
C ARG A 401 -2.35 -22.55 -3.36
N TRP A 402 -1.33 -22.56 -4.19
CA TRP A 402 -1.51 -22.39 -5.63
C TRP A 402 -0.42 -23.13 -6.39
N CYS A 403 -0.74 -23.46 -7.64
CA CYS A 403 0.21 -24.07 -8.56
C CYS A 403 0.42 -23.16 -9.77
N LYS A 404 1.65 -23.14 -10.28
CA LYS A 404 1.96 -22.56 -11.59
C LYS A 404 1.86 -23.66 -12.65
N PRO A 405 1.29 -23.37 -13.82
CA PRO A 405 1.34 -24.33 -14.92
C PRO A 405 2.80 -24.61 -15.28
N LEU A 406 3.17 -25.89 -15.33
CA LEU A 406 4.50 -26.30 -15.75
C LEU A 406 4.64 -26.00 -17.24
N ILE A 407 5.48 -25.04 -17.59
CA ILE A 407 5.92 -24.85 -18.97
C ILE A 407 7.17 -25.70 -19.12
N GLU A 408 7.03 -26.91 -19.65
CA GLU A 408 8.17 -27.79 -19.91
C GLU A 408 9.14 -27.09 -20.87
N ASN A 409 10.27 -26.64 -20.32
CA ASN A 409 11.40 -26.13 -21.07
C ASN A 409 12.69 -26.79 -20.57
N TRP A 410 13.80 -26.63 -21.30
CA TRP A 410 15.07 -27.26 -20.94
C TRP A 410 15.59 -26.81 -19.55
N GLU A 411 15.27 -25.59 -19.11
CA GLU A 411 15.61 -25.08 -17.78
C GLU A 411 14.86 -25.83 -16.67
N THR A 412 13.59 -26.19 -16.89
CA THR A 412 12.82 -27.02 -15.93
C THR A 412 13.29 -28.48 -15.89
N GLN A 413 13.91 -29.00 -16.95
CA GLN A 413 14.38 -30.39 -16.96
C GLN A 413 15.73 -30.59 -16.25
N ARG A 414 16.64 -29.60 -16.31
CA ARG A 414 17.98 -29.68 -15.70
C ARG A 414 18.21 -28.71 -14.55
N GLY A 415 17.25 -27.83 -14.27
CA GLY A 415 17.39 -26.79 -13.26
C GLY A 415 17.40 -27.34 -11.83
N GLU A 416 17.87 -26.48 -10.93
CA GLU A 416 17.76 -26.65 -9.49
C GLU A 416 16.32 -26.95 -9.05
N TRP A 417 16.15 -27.54 -7.86
CA TRP A 417 14.84 -27.99 -7.35
C TRP A 417 13.77 -26.87 -7.39
N TYR A 418 14.14 -25.63 -7.06
CA TYR A 418 13.23 -24.48 -7.03
C TYR A 418 12.74 -24.06 -8.42
N SER A 419 13.50 -24.35 -9.49
CA SER A 419 13.09 -24.09 -10.88
C SER A 419 12.08 -25.12 -11.38
N ARG A 420 12.01 -26.28 -10.72
CA ARG A 420 11.08 -27.38 -11.03
C ARG A 420 9.82 -27.35 -10.18
N SER A 421 9.86 -26.61 -9.07
CA SER A 421 8.72 -26.50 -8.17
C SER A 421 7.59 -25.72 -8.84
N THR A 422 6.42 -26.35 -8.89
CA THR A 422 5.20 -25.78 -9.46
C THR A 422 4.17 -25.46 -8.39
N SER A 423 4.36 -25.96 -7.16
CA SER A 423 3.44 -25.78 -6.05
C SER A 423 4.01 -24.80 -5.04
N PHE A 424 3.15 -23.93 -4.53
CA PHE A 424 3.51 -22.87 -3.61
C PHE A 424 2.57 -22.88 -2.41
N GLU A 425 3.13 -22.51 -1.26
CA GLU A 425 2.44 -22.42 0.01
C GLU A 425 2.52 -20.97 0.50
N GLY A 426 1.37 -20.42 0.89
CA GLY A 426 1.25 -19.09 1.46
C GLY A 426 0.65 -19.13 2.86
N ARG A 427 1.11 -18.22 3.72
CA ARG A 427 0.59 -18.00 5.06
C ARG A 427 0.41 -16.50 5.27
N THR A 428 -0.80 -16.09 5.63
CA THR A 428 -1.09 -14.71 6.03
C THR A 428 -1.29 -14.66 7.53
N ILE A 429 -0.45 -13.88 8.21
CA ILE A 429 -0.49 -13.67 9.66
C ILE A 429 -0.88 -12.23 9.90
N ARG A 430 -1.97 -12.01 10.66
CA ARG A 430 -2.50 -10.67 10.95
C ARG A 430 -2.23 -10.31 12.40
N PHE A 431 -1.67 -9.12 12.60
CA PHE A 431 -1.48 -8.49 13.89
C PHE A 431 -2.41 -7.29 14.00
N THR A 432 -3.17 -7.22 15.07
CA THR A 432 -4.17 -6.18 15.32
C THR A 432 -3.80 -5.35 16.53
N ARG A 433 -4.06 -4.05 16.46
CA ARG A 433 -3.83 -3.11 17.55
C ARG A 433 -4.72 -3.44 18.73
N ARG A 434 -4.10 -3.60 19.89
CA ARG A 434 -4.77 -3.72 21.18
C ARG A 434 -4.13 -2.79 22.19
N ARG A 435 -4.88 -2.45 23.23
CA ARG A 435 -4.34 -1.73 24.39
C ARG A 435 -3.51 -2.71 25.21
N THR A 436 -2.30 -2.32 25.58
CA THR A 436 -1.45 -3.08 26.49
C THR A 436 -2.19 -3.17 27.83
N SER A 437 -2.51 -4.38 28.27
CA SER A 437 -3.01 -4.58 29.63
C SER A 437 -1.91 -4.11 30.58
N HIS A 438 -2.13 -3.00 31.28
CA HIS A 438 -1.31 -2.63 32.42
C HIS A 438 -1.41 -3.80 33.41
N GLN A 439 -0.43 -4.70 33.38
CA GLN A 439 -0.24 -5.63 34.49
C GLN A 439 0.00 -4.75 35.70
N SER A 440 -0.97 -4.74 36.61
CA SER A 440 -0.89 -3.98 37.85
C SER A 440 0.26 -4.52 38.69
N GLY A 441 1.41 -3.86 38.61
CA GLY A 441 2.37 -3.68 39.70
C GLY A 441 3.21 -4.85 40.21
N ASP A 442 2.72 -6.10 40.25
CA ASP A 442 3.31 -7.09 41.18
C ASP A 442 4.03 -8.29 40.55
N GLU A 443 4.04 -8.44 39.22
CA GLU A 443 4.89 -9.45 38.57
C GLU A 443 6.11 -8.79 37.93
N ALA A 444 7.23 -8.83 38.66
CA ALA A 444 8.54 -8.44 38.16
C ALA A 444 8.85 -9.18 36.85
N CYS A 445 8.80 -8.47 35.72
CA CYS A 445 9.29 -9.00 34.45
C CYS A 445 10.74 -9.48 34.63
N LYS A 446 10.98 -10.76 34.42
CA LYS A 446 12.33 -11.35 34.44
C LYS A 446 13.07 -10.82 33.22
N VAL A 447 14.03 -9.92 33.42
CA VAL A 447 14.97 -9.48 32.38
C VAL A 447 16.19 -10.40 32.45
N HIS A 448 16.60 -10.96 31.31
CA HIS A 448 17.81 -11.79 31.19
C HIS A 448 19.01 -11.00 30.69
#